data_AF-A0AAQ4CPX9-F1
#
_entry.id   AF-A0AAQ4CPX9-F1
#
_cell.length_a   1.000
_cell.length_b   1.000
_cell.length_c   1.000
_cell.angle_alpha   90.00
_cell.angle_beta   90.00
_cell.angle_gamma   90.00
#
_symmetry.space_group_name_H-M   'P 1'
#
loop_
_entity.id
_entity.type
_entity.pdbx_description
1 polymer ?
#
loop_
_entity_poly.entity_id
_entity_poly.type
_entity_poly.pdbx_seq_one_letter_code
_entity_poly.pdbx_strand_id
1 'polypeptide(L)'
;MIPIDQCEDKEWILPTRTGGYASSTICGINARTYHGYLIVPLNPPHFRFLVLSKFDDFLILNHEEYPLSTNHYPGAYYPEGYKYLVKFEKNNSKVIWYYNFGYSEVKKSLLVHKGYNAITVNYNATKGRVKICPFITFRSHHIAKKAQNEFFTYDVISPNHIDILFEGKKILNLEIDEKFELKNTGYWYYNFLYKLDQELGNNYIEDLYNPFCIVSLTNRISVHAYVGEKPKSYTEEEEHHHMDILKLLSTAGKDFVVKGKDGWAIIAGYHWFDEWGRDTFISLEGLLLIDGQFTIAEDIIFRYLKMENKGMLPNNFLNYSGEPIYRGVDVSLWAINAIYKTYLYSRNKNFISKTYQDILEIIDWYSKGNGIIFNIDNLIFHKGSPRTWMDASYDGKVVTPREGAAVEINALWYNAVKIAEYISKELGENSDEFAEKAEKIRNSFVKKFVYENGLYDYIDWDMKPDASIRPNQIFAISLPFPVIDDKLMASKILSVVESKLLRPYGLSSLARGDPKYKPVYKGDRKSRDEAYHNGPIWPWLLGSYVDAKIKIENNPIEIKLLIEQFKPLITHAIENQGYISEIFDDIPPYKPRGCIAQAWSNAEVYRALVAISKI
;
A
#
# COMPACT_ATOMS: atom_id res chain seq x y z
N MET A 1 -29.48 -3.77 12.26
CA MET A 1 -28.35 -3.67 13.20
C MET A 1 -27.19 -4.45 12.61
N ILE A 2 -25.98 -3.89 12.63
CA ILE A 2 -24.78 -4.58 12.14
C ILE A 2 -24.31 -5.56 13.23
N PRO A 3 -24.12 -6.86 12.94
CA PRO A 3 -23.61 -7.82 13.90
C PRO A 3 -22.19 -7.45 14.40
N ILE A 4 -21.90 -7.71 15.68
CA ILE A 4 -20.63 -7.29 16.32
C ILE A 4 -19.40 -7.99 15.71
N ASP A 5 -19.56 -9.22 15.22
CA ASP A 5 -18.52 -9.95 14.49
C ASP A 5 -18.17 -9.23 13.17
N GLN A 6 -19.16 -8.69 12.46
CA GLN A 6 -18.91 -7.89 11.26
C GLN A 6 -18.32 -6.52 11.57
N CYS A 7 -18.52 -6.01 12.79
CA CYS A 7 -18.01 -4.70 13.19
C CYS A 7 -16.49 -4.65 13.17
N GLU A 8 -15.78 -5.70 13.60
CA GLU A 8 -14.32 -5.68 13.69
C GLU A 8 -13.61 -6.27 12.45
N ASP A 9 -14.33 -7.03 11.63
CA ASP A 9 -13.75 -7.71 10.45
C ASP A 9 -13.76 -6.84 9.18
N LYS A 10 -14.44 -5.69 9.19
CA LYS A 10 -14.52 -4.75 8.06
C LYS A 10 -13.86 -3.43 8.40
N GLU A 11 -12.78 -3.13 7.70
CA GLU A 11 -11.90 -1.98 7.92
C GLU A 11 -12.13 -0.90 6.84
N TRP A 12 -11.83 0.36 7.15
CA TRP A 12 -11.79 1.47 6.19
C TRP A 12 -10.53 2.31 6.41
N ILE A 13 -10.06 2.97 5.34
CA ILE A 13 -8.95 3.91 5.40
C ILE A 13 -9.18 5.10 4.49
N LEU A 14 -8.73 6.25 4.97
CA LEU A 14 -8.76 7.52 4.26
C LEU A 14 -7.39 8.20 4.43
N PRO A 15 -6.46 8.04 3.48
CA PRO A 15 -5.17 8.73 3.52
C PRO A 15 -5.31 10.24 3.33
N THR A 16 -4.43 11.00 3.96
CA THR A 16 -4.42 12.46 3.93
C THR A 16 -3.64 13.04 2.75
N ARG A 17 -2.97 12.22 1.91
CA ARG A 17 -1.97 12.65 0.89
C ARG A 17 -0.75 13.39 1.44
N THR A 18 -0.55 13.38 2.76
CA THR A 18 0.68 13.84 3.42
C THR A 18 1.56 12.68 3.90
N GLY A 19 1.06 11.45 3.71
CA GLY A 19 1.56 10.21 4.31
C GLY A 19 0.81 9.80 5.59
N GLY A 20 0.00 10.70 6.14
CA GLY A 20 -0.94 10.40 7.21
C GLY A 20 -2.21 9.73 6.70
N TYR A 21 -3.09 9.37 7.63
CA TYR A 21 -4.39 8.78 7.32
C TYR A 21 -5.33 8.83 8.52
N ALA A 22 -6.62 8.59 8.25
CA ALA A 22 -7.61 8.15 9.22
C ALA A 22 -8.01 6.70 8.90
N SER A 23 -8.23 5.87 9.91
CA SER A 23 -8.68 4.49 9.72
C SER A 23 -9.37 3.95 10.96
N SER A 24 -10.38 3.11 10.76
CA SER A 24 -10.98 2.31 11.82
C SER A 24 -11.78 1.18 11.17
N THR A 25 -12.60 0.51 11.98
CA THR A 25 -13.60 -0.43 11.48
C THR A 25 -14.92 0.26 11.16
N ILE A 26 -15.83 -0.41 10.46
CA ILE A 26 -17.14 0.15 10.07
C ILE A 26 -18.01 0.56 11.26
N CYS A 27 -17.78 0.00 12.45
CA CYS A 27 -18.47 0.39 13.69
C CYS A 27 -17.65 1.34 14.58
N GLY A 28 -16.49 1.80 14.11
CA GLY A 28 -15.60 2.70 14.86
C GLY A 28 -14.89 2.02 16.04
N ILE A 29 -14.80 0.70 16.05
CA ILE A 29 -14.00 -0.07 17.00
C ILE A 29 -12.58 -0.14 16.44
N ASN A 30 -11.59 0.40 17.15
CA ASN A 30 -10.20 0.23 16.75
C ASN A 30 -9.81 -1.24 17.04
N ALA A 31 -9.40 -1.97 15.99
CA ALA A 31 -9.09 -3.39 16.05
C ALA A 31 -7.60 -3.68 15.81
N ARG A 32 -6.82 -2.64 15.51
CA ARG A 32 -5.37 -2.64 15.30
C ARG A 32 -4.73 -1.39 15.91
N THR A 33 -3.43 -1.44 16.21
CA THR A 33 -2.59 -0.29 16.60
C THR A 33 -2.52 0.80 15.54
N TYR A 34 -2.80 0.42 14.29
CA TYR A 34 -2.86 1.30 13.14
C TYR A 34 -4.21 2.02 12.99
N HIS A 35 -5.24 1.67 13.77
CA HIS A 35 -6.51 2.38 13.71
C HIS A 35 -6.47 3.65 14.54
N GLY A 36 -6.97 4.73 13.95
CA GLY A 36 -7.24 5.96 14.63
C GLY A 36 -7.78 7.05 13.70
N TYR A 37 -8.36 8.09 14.28
CA TYR A 37 -8.95 9.19 13.54
C TYR A 37 -7.90 10.11 12.92
N LEU A 38 -6.73 10.27 13.54
CA LEU A 38 -5.65 11.07 12.96
C LEU A 38 -4.28 10.45 13.24
N ILE A 39 -3.71 9.84 12.20
CA ILE A 39 -2.32 9.40 12.13
C ILE A 39 -1.56 10.37 11.24
N VAL A 40 -0.45 10.93 11.73
CA VAL A 40 0.31 11.98 11.05
C VAL A 40 1.78 11.59 10.90
N PRO A 41 2.42 11.84 9.75
CA PRO A 41 3.86 11.68 9.59
C PRO A 41 4.59 12.89 10.18
N LEU A 42 5.47 12.64 11.14
CA LEU A 42 6.33 13.67 11.73
C LEU A 42 7.56 13.96 10.87
N ASN A 43 7.92 13.04 9.96
CA ASN A 43 8.92 13.26 8.93
C ASN A 43 8.43 12.72 7.57
N PRO A 44 7.48 13.42 6.89
CA PRO A 44 6.79 12.90 5.72
C PRO A 44 7.73 12.37 4.62
N PRO A 45 7.47 11.17 4.08
CA PRO A 45 6.31 10.30 4.35
C PRO A 45 6.46 9.36 5.57
N HIS A 46 7.61 9.36 6.21
CA HIS A 46 8.00 8.46 7.28
C HIS A 46 7.51 8.90 8.66
N PHE A 47 7.77 8.02 9.63
CA PHE A 47 7.70 8.35 11.05
C PHE A 47 6.30 8.80 11.49
N ARG A 48 5.33 7.90 11.27
CA ARG A 48 3.90 8.13 11.50
C ARG A 48 3.50 7.90 12.96
N PHE A 49 2.77 8.86 13.50
CA PHE A 49 2.31 8.91 14.89
C PHE A 49 0.79 8.97 14.96
N LEU A 50 0.22 8.16 15.85
CA LEU A 50 -1.17 8.30 16.24
C LEU A 50 -1.26 9.46 17.25
N VAL A 51 -2.07 10.47 16.94
CA VAL A 51 -2.29 11.65 17.81
C VAL A 51 -3.72 11.73 18.35
N LEU A 52 -4.70 11.27 17.56
CA LEU A 52 -6.11 11.18 17.95
C LEU A 52 -6.60 9.78 17.63
N SER A 53 -6.82 8.96 18.66
CA SER A 53 -7.31 7.60 18.51
C SER A 53 -8.74 7.60 17.97
N LYS A 54 -9.66 8.24 18.68
CA LYS A 54 -11.05 8.44 18.27
C LYS A 54 -11.75 9.37 19.26
N PHE A 55 -13.04 9.59 19.04
CA PHE A 55 -13.93 10.16 20.04
C PHE A 55 -14.72 9.06 20.75
N ASP A 56 -14.91 9.21 22.05
CA ASP A 56 -15.96 8.55 22.82
C ASP A 56 -17.14 9.51 22.87
N ASP A 57 -18.22 9.16 22.17
CA ASP A 57 -19.30 10.08 21.85
C ASP A 57 -20.67 9.53 22.21
N PHE A 58 -21.53 10.44 22.67
CA PHE A 58 -22.85 10.13 23.22
C PHE A 58 -23.88 11.16 22.76
N LEU A 59 -25.09 10.70 22.47
CA LEU A 59 -26.27 11.55 22.39
C LEU A 59 -26.82 11.78 23.79
N ILE A 60 -27.00 13.04 24.19
CA ILE A 60 -27.72 13.44 25.39
C ILE A 60 -29.17 13.72 25.03
N LEU A 61 -30.07 12.88 25.52
CA LEU A 61 -31.52 13.03 25.33
C LEU A 61 -32.21 12.89 26.70
N ASN A 62 -33.09 13.84 27.05
CA ASN A 62 -33.81 13.85 28.33
C ASN A 62 -32.90 13.65 29.56
N HIS A 63 -31.70 14.25 29.55
CA HIS A 63 -30.67 14.14 30.58
C HIS A 63 -29.98 12.76 30.71
N GLU A 64 -30.24 11.82 29.80
CA GLU A 64 -29.55 10.53 29.72
C GLU A 64 -28.54 10.51 28.56
N GLU A 65 -27.46 9.74 28.71
CA GLU A 65 -26.42 9.55 27.70
C GLU A 65 -26.64 8.22 26.95
N TYR A 66 -26.77 8.30 25.63
CA TYR A 66 -26.92 7.17 24.73
C TYR A 66 -25.65 7.05 23.87
N PRO A 67 -24.96 5.90 23.85
CA PRO A 67 -23.66 5.79 23.20
C PRO A 67 -23.79 5.80 21.67
N LEU A 68 -22.88 6.53 21.03
CA LEU A 68 -22.61 6.48 19.59
C LEU A 68 -21.31 5.69 19.34
N SER A 69 -20.32 5.80 20.24
CA SER A 69 -19.05 5.08 20.15
C SER A 69 -19.16 3.62 20.62
N THR A 70 -18.22 2.78 20.16
CA THR A 70 -18.00 1.44 20.70
C THR A 70 -16.51 1.14 20.79
N ASN A 71 -16.07 0.56 21.90
CA ASN A 71 -14.71 0.07 22.10
C ASN A 71 -14.76 -1.39 22.55
N HIS A 72 -13.67 -2.11 22.30
CA HIS A 72 -13.50 -3.48 22.75
C HIS A 72 -12.50 -3.48 23.91
N TYR A 73 -12.91 -4.06 25.05
CA TYR A 73 -12.10 -4.31 26.23
C TYR A 73 -12.06 -5.82 26.49
N PRO A 74 -11.10 -6.34 27.27
CA PRO A 74 -11.09 -7.74 27.68
C PRO A 74 -12.44 -8.16 28.30
N GLY A 75 -13.18 -9.00 27.58
CA GLY A 75 -14.48 -9.54 28.02
C GLY A 75 -15.69 -8.62 27.84
N ALA A 76 -15.55 -7.43 27.24
CA ALA A 76 -16.68 -6.51 27.08
C ALA A 76 -16.54 -5.57 25.87
N TYR A 77 -17.66 -5.26 25.23
CA TYR A 77 -17.78 -4.11 24.34
C TYR A 77 -18.43 -2.96 25.10
N TYR A 78 -17.74 -1.82 25.21
CA TYR A 78 -18.26 -0.67 25.93
C TYR A 78 -17.67 0.66 25.40
N PRO A 79 -18.46 1.74 25.30
CA PRO A 79 -19.93 1.74 25.29
C PRO A 79 -20.50 0.91 24.13
N GLU A 80 -21.82 0.66 24.11
CA GLU A 80 -22.45 -0.25 23.15
C GLU A 80 -23.12 0.47 21.95
N GLY A 81 -22.51 1.55 21.45
CA GLY A 81 -23.06 2.35 20.34
C GLY A 81 -23.39 1.56 19.06
N TYR A 82 -22.70 0.46 18.80
CA TYR A 82 -22.93 -0.45 17.68
C TYR A 82 -24.38 -1.00 17.65
N LYS A 83 -25.05 -1.11 18.81
CA LYS A 83 -26.46 -1.55 18.90
C LYS A 83 -27.42 -0.57 18.22
N TYR A 84 -27.04 0.71 18.15
CA TYR A 84 -27.85 1.78 17.56
C TYR A 84 -27.43 2.12 16.13
N LEU A 85 -26.31 1.57 15.64
CA LEU A 85 -25.81 1.79 14.29
C LEU A 85 -26.67 1.05 13.26
N VAL A 86 -27.35 1.82 12.40
CA VAL A 86 -28.25 1.28 11.37
C VAL A 86 -27.62 1.25 9.98
N LYS A 87 -26.69 2.16 9.69
CA LYS A 87 -26.05 2.27 8.37
C LYS A 87 -24.65 2.88 8.48
N PHE A 88 -23.75 2.38 7.64
CA PHE A 88 -22.41 2.94 7.40
C PHE A 88 -22.24 3.20 5.90
N GLU A 89 -21.67 4.35 5.55
CA GLU A 89 -21.32 4.73 4.18
C GLU A 89 -19.89 5.23 4.14
N LYS A 90 -19.19 5.02 3.02
CA LYS A 90 -17.85 5.57 2.78
C LYS A 90 -17.69 6.04 1.34
N ASN A 91 -16.84 7.04 1.15
CA ASN A 91 -16.29 7.49 -0.12
C ASN A 91 -14.75 7.69 0.04
N ASN A 92 -14.08 8.30 -0.94
CA ASN A 92 -12.62 8.50 -0.97
C ASN A 92 -12.04 9.46 0.10
N SER A 93 -12.87 10.28 0.74
CA SER A 93 -12.43 11.29 1.71
C SER A 93 -13.23 11.26 3.00
N LYS A 94 -14.35 10.51 3.07
CA LYS A 94 -15.32 10.60 4.15
C LYS A 94 -15.96 9.26 4.47
N VAL A 95 -16.26 9.09 5.75
CA VAL A 95 -17.11 8.02 6.27
C VAL A 95 -18.28 8.61 7.04
N ILE A 96 -19.42 7.91 7.01
CA ILE A 96 -20.68 8.35 7.63
C ILE A 96 -21.31 7.19 8.37
N TRP A 97 -21.73 7.46 9.60
CA TRP A 97 -22.51 6.55 10.44
C TRP A 97 -23.88 7.16 10.72
N TYR A 98 -24.91 6.32 10.64
CA TYR A 98 -26.28 6.68 10.96
C TYR A 98 -26.74 5.87 12.17
N TYR A 99 -27.15 6.56 13.23
CA TYR A 99 -27.64 5.96 14.46
C TYR A 99 -29.11 6.27 14.65
N ASN A 100 -29.85 5.30 15.19
CA ASN A 100 -31.27 5.44 15.49
C ASN A 100 -31.55 5.06 16.95
N PHE A 101 -32.11 6.00 17.71
CA PHE A 101 -32.50 5.85 19.12
C PHE A 101 -34.03 5.90 19.31
N GLY A 102 -34.80 5.60 18.26
CA GLY A 102 -36.26 5.64 18.23
C GLY A 102 -36.84 7.05 18.12
N TYR A 103 -36.51 7.93 19.07
CA TYR A 103 -37.03 9.30 19.14
C TYR A 103 -36.07 10.37 18.60
N SER A 104 -34.83 9.98 18.32
CA SER A 104 -33.81 10.82 17.69
C SER A 104 -32.90 9.98 16.81
N GLU A 105 -32.57 10.52 15.64
CA GLU A 105 -31.54 10.00 14.74
C GLU A 105 -30.30 10.90 14.81
N VAL A 106 -29.13 10.29 14.66
CA VAL A 106 -27.84 10.99 14.61
C VAL A 106 -27.08 10.59 13.35
N LYS A 107 -26.73 11.58 12.53
CA LYS A 107 -25.75 11.43 11.45
C LYS A 107 -24.39 11.90 11.95
N LYS A 108 -23.45 10.97 12.10
CA LYS A 108 -22.03 11.24 12.38
C LYS A 108 -21.24 11.09 11.10
N SER A 109 -20.29 11.97 10.83
CA SER A 109 -19.36 11.79 9.71
C SER A 109 -17.95 12.21 10.07
N LEU A 110 -16.95 11.55 9.48
CA LEU A 110 -15.55 11.93 9.54
C LEU A 110 -15.07 12.20 8.11
N LEU A 111 -14.54 13.39 7.88
CA LEU A 111 -13.96 13.86 6.62
C LEU A 111 -12.45 14.05 6.81
N VAL A 112 -11.65 13.53 5.89
CA VAL A 112 -10.20 13.78 5.77
C VAL A 112 -9.94 14.90 4.78
N HIS A 113 -9.12 15.88 5.18
CA HIS A 113 -8.69 16.98 4.32
C HIS A 113 -7.42 16.60 3.56
N LYS A 114 -7.58 16.22 2.29
CA LYS A 114 -6.46 15.84 1.42
C LYS A 114 -5.45 17.00 1.31
N GLY A 115 -4.17 16.68 1.44
CA GLY A 115 -3.06 17.64 1.51
C GLY A 115 -2.76 18.20 2.90
N TYR A 116 -3.59 17.90 3.91
CA TYR A 116 -3.40 18.37 5.30
C TYR A 116 -3.42 17.20 6.28
N ASN A 117 -2.67 17.31 7.37
CA ASN A 117 -2.78 16.40 8.51
C ASN A 117 -4.03 16.76 9.35
N ALA A 118 -5.21 16.64 8.76
CA ALA A 118 -6.43 17.18 9.32
C ALA A 118 -7.68 16.33 9.00
N ILE A 119 -8.62 16.33 9.94
CA ILE A 119 -9.96 15.78 9.79
C ILE A 119 -11.03 16.76 10.31
N THR A 120 -12.27 16.57 9.87
CA THR A 120 -13.47 17.14 10.48
C THR A 120 -14.39 16.00 10.91
N VAL A 121 -14.88 16.02 12.15
CA VAL A 121 -15.95 15.14 12.61
C VAL A 121 -17.20 15.95 12.88
N ASN A 122 -18.28 15.66 12.13
CA ASN A 122 -19.56 16.33 12.25
C ASN A 122 -20.60 15.42 12.89
N TYR A 123 -21.41 15.98 13.77
CA TYR A 123 -22.57 15.33 14.37
C TYR A 123 -23.81 16.18 14.08
N ASN A 124 -24.86 15.54 13.58
CA ASN A 124 -26.16 16.16 13.38
C ASN A 124 -27.24 15.25 13.94
N ALA A 125 -27.78 15.63 15.09
CA ALA A 125 -28.88 14.95 15.75
C ALA A 125 -30.21 15.63 15.39
N THR A 126 -31.26 14.84 15.22
CA THR A 126 -32.61 15.40 15.05
C THR A 126 -33.12 16.06 16.34
N LYS A 127 -32.80 15.47 17.50
CA LYS A 127 -33.10 15.99 18.85
C LYS A 127 -31.97 15.65 19.82
N GLY A 128 -31.83 16.45 20.88
CA GLY A 128 -30.82 16.25 21.92
C GLY A 128 -29.54 17.05 21.66
N ARG A 129 -28.53 16.81 22.51
CA ARG A 129 -27.18 17.40 22.42
C ARG A 129 -26.15 16.29 22.26
N VAL A 130 -24.93 16.60 21.87
CA VAL A 130 -23.86 15.61 21.68
C VAL A 130 -22.74 15.88 22.66
N LYS A 131 -22.27 14.83 23.33
CA LYS A 131 -21.06 14.83 24.15
C LYS A 131 -19.96 14.10 23.40
N ILE A 132 -18.79 14.71 23.32
CA ILE A 132 -17.63 14.23 22.55
C ILE A 132 -16.40 14.27 23.45
N CYS A 133 -15.81 13.12 23.74
CA CYS A 133 -14.63 12.99 24.59
C CYS A 133 -13.45 12.47 23.74
N PRO A 134 -12.45 13.30 23.39
CA PRO A 134 -11.26 12.83 22.66
C PRO A 134 -10.46 11.78 23.43
N PHE A 135 -10.10 10.70 22.74
CA PHE A 135 -9.04 9.79 23.17
C PHE A 135 -7.73 10.14 22.47
N ILE A 136 -6.78 10.63 23.26
CA ILE A 136 -5.47 11.12 22.82
C ILE A 136 -4.40 10.10 23.18
N THR A 137 -3.40 10.03 22.32
CA THR A 137 -2.14 9.32 22.53
C THR A 137 -1.05 10.03 21.73
N PHE A 138 0.21 9.73 22.00
CA PHE A 138 1.32 10.21 21.18
C PHE A 138 2.37 9.10 21.05
N ARG A 139 2.23 8.31 19.99
CA ARG A 139 3.06 7.13 19.77
C ARG A 139 3.25 6.83 18.30
N SER A 140 4.32 6.11 17.98
CA SER A 140 4.43 5.46 16.67
C SER A 140 3.21 4.58 16.42
N HIS A 141 2.70 4.58 15.19
CA HIS A 141 1.56 3.72 14.82
C HIS A 141 1.88 2.21 14.85
N HIS A 142 3.17 1.83 14.98
CA HIS A 142 3.63 0.44 15.03
C HIS A 142 3.53 -0.22 16.41
N ILE A 143 3.28 0.56 17.46
CA ILE A 143 3.25 0.06 18.84
C ILE A 143 1.94 0.42 19.51
N ALA A 144 1.51 -0.37 20.50
CA ALA A 144 0.55 0.05 21.51
C ALA A 144 1.32 0.51 22.75
N LYS A 145 0.76 1.45 23.50
CA LYS A 145 1.34 1.93 24.75
C LYS A 145 0.41 1.71 25.94
N LYS A 146 1.02 1.52 27.10
CA LYS A 146 0.36 1.56 28.40
C LYS A 146 0.55 2.92 29.03
N ALA A 147 -0.37 3.30 29.92
CA ALA A 147 -0.26 4.54 30.66
C ALA A 147 1.07 4.55 31.44
N GLN A 148 1.85 5.61 31.28
CA GLN A 148 3.10 5.86 31.99
C GLN A 148 3.02 7.24 32.66
N ASN A 149 4.16 7.79 33.12
CA ASN A 149 4.29 9.16 33.60
C ASN A 149 4.18 10.21 32.46
N GLU A 150 3.51 9.87 31.37
CA GLU A 150 3.25 10.76 30.24
C GLU A 150 2.30 11.88 30.67
N PHE A 151 2.66 13.12 30.36
CA PHE A 151 1.91 14.29 30.80
C PHE A 151 1.23 14.97 29.61
N PHE A 152 -0.08 14.76 29.51
CA PHE A 152 -0.94 15.43 28.55
C PHE A 152 -1.68 16.59 29.22
N THR A 153 -1.63 17.76 28.59
CA THR A 153 -2.39 18.95 29.01
C THR A 153 -3.12 19.55 27.82
N TYR A 154 -3.98 20.53 28.09
CA TYR A 154 -4.63 21.30 27.04
C TYR A 154 -4.73 22.77 27.44
N ASP A 155 -4.66 23.64 26.44
CA ASP A 155 -4.82 25.08 26.58
C ASP A 155 -6.03 25.54 25.75
N VAL A 156 -6.92 26.33 26.36
CA VAL A 156 -8.04 26.97 25.65
C VAL A 156 -7.54 28.31 25.10
N ILE A 157 -7.19 28.32 23.80
CA ILE A 157 -6.58 29.48 23.14
C ILE A 157 -7.62 30.56 22.83
N SER A 158 -8.83 30.13 22.47
CA SER A 158 -10.01 30.97 22.25
C SER A 158 -11.27 30.18 22.60
N PRO A 159 -12.47 30.80 22.62
CA PRO A 159 -13.71 30.08 22.91
C PRO A 159 -14.00 28.89 21.98
N ASN A 160 -13.36 28.83 20.80
CA ASN A 160 -13.54 27.79 19.80
C ASN A 160 -12.27 27.03 19.43
N HIS A 161 -11.13 27.31 20.07
CA HIS A 161 -9.83 26.70 19.75
C HIS A 161 -9.19 26.12 21.01
N ILE A 162 -8.88 24.83 20.97
CA ILE A 162 -8.17 24.11 22.04
C ILE A 162 -6.90 23.49 21.47
N ASP A 163 -5.77 23.77 22.10
CA ASP A 163 -4.49 23.09 21.83
C ASP A 163 -4.30 21.94 22.82
N ILE A 164 -3.92 20.76 22.35
CA ILE A 164 -3.53 19.61 23.18
C ILE A 164 -2.01 19.45 23.12
N LEU A 165 -1.40 19.29 24.28
CA LEU A 165 0.03 19.24 24.48
C LEU A 165 0.45 17.89 25.06
N PHE A 166 1.60 17.40 24.61
CA PHE A 166 2.32 16.27 25.18
C PHE A 166 3.70 16.75 25.64
N GLU A 167 3.99 16.62 26.93
CA GLU A 167 5.25 17.11 27.52
C GLU A 167 5.53 18.60 27.20
N GLY A 168 4.47 19.42 27.23
CA GLY A 168 4.54 20.86 26.93
C GLY A 168 4.71 21.20 25.44
N LYS A 169 4.74 20.21 24.54
CA LYS A 169 4.76 20.43 23.09
C LYS A 169 3.36 20.24 22.51
N LYS A 170 2.91 21.18 21.69
CA LYS A 170 1.65 21.03 20.96
C LYS A 170 1.69 19.85 19.99
N ILE A 171 0.71 18.96 20.11
CA ILE A 171 0.56 17.78 19.24
C ILE A 171 -0.74 17.76 18.43
N LEU A 172 -1.77 18.50 18.84
CA LEU A 172 -3.06 18.51 18.18
C LEU A 172 -3.77 19.84 18.42
N ASN A 173 -4.39 20.40 17.37
CA ASN A 173 -5.31 21.53 17.47
C ASN A 173 -6.73 21.00 17.29
N LEU A 174 -7.66 21.50 18.08
CA LEU A 174 -9.10 21.27 17.94
C LEU A 174 -9.82 22.61 17.78
N GLU A 175 -10.51 22.78 16.65
CA GLU A 175 -11.43 23.89 16.44
C GLU A 175 -12.88 23.40 16.39
N ILE A 176 -13.79 24.17 16.99
CA ILE A 176 -15.21 23.80 17.12
C ILE A 176 -16.08 24.93 16.59
N ASP A 177 -16.96 24.64 15.63
CA ASP A 177 -17.78 25.67 14.98
C ASP A 177 -18.91 26.19 15.88
N GLU A 178 -19.61 25.28 16.56
CA GLU A 178 -20.79 25.60 17.37
C GLU A 178 -20.43 25.92 18.82
N LYS A 179 -21.36 26.55 19.54
CA LYS A 179 -21.19 26.80 20.97
C LYS A 179 -21.24 25.50 21.77
N PHE A 180 -20.33 25.36 22.73
CA PHE A 180 -20.20 24.18 23.57
C PHE A 180 -19.86 24.53 25.01
N GLU A 181 -20.02 23.55 25.89
CA GLU A 181 -19.50 23.52 27.25
C GLU A 181 -18.32 22.54 27.32
N LEU A 182 -17.25 22.94 28.00
CA LEU A 182 -16.10 22.07 28.23
C LEU A 182 -16.19 21.45 29.62
N LYS A 183 -16.09 20.12 29.71
CA LYS A 183 -16.02 19.37 30.96
C LYS A 183 -14.65 18.75 31.10
N ASN A 184 -13.84 19.23 32.04
CA ASN A 184 -12.54 18.64 32.32
C ASN A 184 -12.72 17.24 32.92
N THR A 185 -11.94 16.27 32.42
CA THR A 185 -11.96 14.88 32.86
C THR A 185 -10.60 14.50 33.43
N GLY A 186 -9.57 14.52 32.58
CA GLY A 186 -8.17 14.33 32.96
C GLY A 186 -7.84 12.91 33.45
N TYR A 187 -8.45 11.88 32.86
CA TYR A 187 -8.23 10.49 33.30
C TYR A 187 -7.91 9.53 32.15
N TRP A 188 -7.24 8.43 32.50
CA TRP A 188 -6.86 7.35 31.60
C TRP A 188 -7.95 6.30 31.49
N TYR A 189 -8.16 5.82 30.26
CA TYR A 189 -8.93 4.63 29.96
C TYR A 189 -7.96 3.48 29.69
N TYR A 190 -8.14 2.36 30.38
CA TYR A 190 -7.20 1.26 30.36
C TYR A 190 -7.70 0.09 29.52
N ASN A 191 -6.77 -0.61 28.88
CA ASN A 191 -6.98 -1.91 28.25
C ASN A 191 -7.91 -1.94 27.04
N PHE A 192 -7.83 -0.96 26.14
CA PHE A 192 -8.42 -1.12 24.79
C PHE A 192 -7.80 -2.34 24.12
N LEU A 193 -8.64 -3.27 23.65
CA LEU A 193 -8.26 -4.52 23.02
C LEU A 193 -8.36 -4.41 21.50
N TYR A 194 -7.25 -4.66 20.81
CA TYR A 194 -7.16 -4.68 19.36
C TYR A 194 -7.22 -6.13 18.85
N LYS A 195 -8.44 -6.62 18.57
CA LYS A 195 -8.72 -8.01 18.18
C LYS A 195 -7.82 -8.51 17.04
N LEU A 196 -7.67 -7.73 15.98
CA LEU A 196 -6.92 -8.17 14.80
C LEU A 196 -5.42 -8.27 15.08
N ASP A 197 -4.87 -7.42 15.95
CA ASP A 197 -3.47 -7.52 16.36
C ASP A 197 -3.24 -8.62 17.41
N GLN A 198 -4.26 -8.93 18.23
CA GLN A 198 -4.23 -10.08 19.13
C GLN A 198 -4.05 -11.38 18.35
N GLU A 199 -4.75 -11.53 17.21
CA GLU A 199 -4.56 -12.67 16.31
C GLU A 199 -3.14 -12.74 15.73
N LEU A 200 -2.43 -11.61 15.64
CA LEU A 200 -1.06 -11.54 15.15
C LEU A 200 0.00 -11.80 16.24
N GLY A 201 -0.39 -11.77 17.51
CA GLY A 201 0.45 -12.04 18.68
C GLY A 201 1.22 -10.84 19.23
N ASN A 202 0.98 -9.61 18.76
CA ASN A 202 1.77 -8.42 19.10
C ASN A 202 0.89 -7.24 19.52
N ASN A 203 1.36 -6.41 20.46
CA ASN A 203 0.89 -5.03 20.71
C ASN A 203 -0.63 -4.81 20.70
N TYR A 204 -1.42 -5.70 21.29
CA TYR A 204 -2.87 -5.70 21.12
C TYR A 204 -3.65 -5.05 22.28
N ILE A 205 -2.97 -4.52 23.29
CA ILE A 205 -3.63 -3.78 24.39
C ILE A 205 -3.02 -2.40 24.56
N GLU A 206 -3.86 -1.37 24.55
CA GLU A 206 -3.48 0.04 24.71
C GLU A 206 -4.25 0.73 25.84
N ASP A 207 -3.66 1.77 26.43
CA ASP A 207 -4.34 2.72 27.29
C ASP A 207 -4.38 4.09 26.59
N LEU A 208 -5.49 4.82 26.71
CA LEU A 208 -5.71 6.11 26.05
C LEU A 208 -6.08 7.18 27.06
N TYR A 209 -5.63 8.41 26.82
CA TYR A 209 -5.90 9.53 27.71
C TYR A 209 -7.11 10.34 27.24
N ASN A 210 -8.01 10.68 28.17
CA ASN A 210 -9.09 11.61 27.92
C ASN A 210 -8.87 12.91 28.71
N PRO A 211 -8.53 14.03 28.04
CA PRO A 211 -8.27 15.30 28.72
C PRO A 211 -9.57 16.01 29.15
N PHE A 212 -10.61 15.96 28.32
CA PHE A 212 -11.89 16.63 28.56
C PHE A 212 -13.01 16.02 27.71
N CYS A 213 -14.23 16.52 27.87
CA CYS A 213 -15.35 16.31 26.97
C CYS A 213 -15.97 17.64 26.54
N ILE A 214 -16.33 17.73 25.26
CA ILE A 214 -17.08 18.82 24.65
C ILE A 214 -18.56 18.43 24.69
N VAL A 215 -19.43 19.30 25.22
CA VAL A 215 -20.89 19.11 25.20
C VAL A 215 -21.52 20.21 24.37
N SER A 216 -22.15 19.85 23.25
CA SER A 216 -22.79 20.83 22.37
C SER A 216 -23.94 21.55 23.09
N LEU A 217 -24.19 22.81 22.72
CA LEU A 217 -25.40 23.55 23.16
C LEU A 217 -26.57 23.41 22.19
N THR A 218 -26.30 22.90 20.99
CA THR A 218 -27.31 22.64 19.96
C THR A 218 -27.32 21.15 19.61
N ASN A 219 -28.18 20.76 18.68
CA ASN A 219 -28.25 19.40 18.14
C ASN A 219 -27.19 19.12 17.05
N ARG A 220 -26.27 20.06 16.81
CA ARG A 220 -25.22 19.95 15.79
C ARG A 220 -23.89 20.38 16.38
N ILE A 221 -22.83 19.67 16.01
CA ILE A 221 -21.48 20.09 16.36
C ILE A 221 -20.46 19.55 15.36
N SER A 222 -19.51 20.39 14.99
CA SER A 222 -18.41 20.10 14.07
C SER A 222 -17.09 20.31 14.81
N VAL A 223 -16.24 19.28 14.81
CA VAL A 223 -14.92 19.32 15.46
C VAL A 223 -13.85 19.11 14.39
N HIS A 224 -13.04 20.13 14.15
CA HIS A 224 -11.90 20.10 13.25
C HIS A 224 -10.64 19.75 14.04
N ALA A 225 -9.99 18.64 13.70
CA ALA A 225 -8.77 18.20 14.36
C ALA A 225 -7.60 18.22 13.36
N TYR A 226 -6.52 18.92 13.68
CA TYR A 226 -5.38 19.04 12.76
C TYR A 226 -4.03 19.22 13.46
N VAL A 227 -2.97 18.78 12.75
CA VAL A 227 -1.56 18.94 13.16
C VAL A 227 -0.84 19.79 12.14
N GLY A 228 -0.17 20.85 12.61
CA GLY A 228 0.54 21.79 11.73
C GLY A 228 -0.42 22.79 11.07
N GLU A 229 -0.41 22.84 9.74
CA GLU A 229 -1.19 23.81 8.96
C GLU A 229 -2.70 23.54 9.05
N LYS A 230 -3.46 24.61 9.28
CA LYS A 230 -4.93 24.59 9.25
C LYS A 230 -5.43 24.48 7.81
N PRO A 231 -6.40 23.59 7.50
CA PRO A 231 -7.02 23.53 6.18
C PRO A 231 -7.64 24.87 5.77
N LYS A 232 -7.49 25.24 4.49
CA LYS A 232 -8.08 26.49 3.94
C LYS A 232 -9.61 26.43 3.80
N SER A 233 -10.15 25.23 3.67
CA SER A 233 -11.58 24.95 3.64
C SER A 233 -11.83 23.61 4.33
N TYR A 234 -13.02 23.46 4.92
CA TYR A 234 -13.48 22.19 5.48
C TYR A 234 -14.49 21.47 4.58
N THR A 235 -14.59 21.88 3.32
CA THR A 235 -15.46 21.27 2.32
C THR A 235 -14.82 20.05 1.66
N GLU A 236 -15.66 19.14 1.18
CA GLU A 236 -15.24 17.98 0.40
C GLU A 236 -14.63 18.41 -0.95
N GLU A 237 -13.65 17.65 -1.46
CA GLU A 237 -13.33 17.68 -2.89
C GLU A 237 -14.57 17.22 -3.68
N GLU A 238 -14.87 17.84 -4.83
CA GLU A 238 -16.06 17.50 -5.63
C GLU A 238 -16.14 16.00 -5.91
N GLU A 239 -17.21 15.36 -5.43
CA GLU A 239 -17.49 13.96 -5.71
C GLU A 239 -17.97 13.78 -7.14
N HIS A 240 -17.35 12.85 -7.86
CA HIS A 240 -17.86 12.39 -9.13
C HIS A 240 -18.66 11.10 -8.92
N HIS A 241 -19.99 11.21 -8.93
CA HIS A 241 -20.94 10.11 -8.66
C HIS A 241 -21.03 9.01 -9.74
N HIS A 242 -20.12 8.98 -10.72
CA HIS A 242 -20.08 7.89 -11.70
C HIS A 242 -19.06 6.83 -11.27
N MET A 243 -19.54 5.62 -10.95
CA MET A 243 -18.74 4.43 -10.60
C MET A 243 -17.99 3.86 -11.82
N ASP A 244 -17.14 4.67 -12.44
CA ASP A 244 -16.14 4.17 -13.37
C ASP A 244 -14.96 3.63 -12.54
N ILE A 245 -14.69 2.33 -12.65
CA ILE A 245 -13.58 1.66 -11.96
C ILE A 245 -12.23 2.33 -12.28
N LEU A 246 -12.02 2.79 -13.52
CA LEU A 246 -10.75 3.44 -13.90
C LEU A 246 -10.57 4.75 -13.13
N LYS A 247 -11.64 5.54 -12.99
CA LYS A 247 -11.62 6.78 -12.22
C LYS A 247 -11.43 6.53 -10.72
N LEU A 248 -12.05 5.47 -10.18
CA LEU A 248 -11.84 5.07 -8.78
C LEU A 248 -10.38 4.69 -8.52
N LEU A 249 -9.80 3.83 -9.37
CA LEU A 249 -8.41 3.39 -9.24
C LEU A 249 -7.42 4.55 -9.38
N SER A 250 -7.61 5.44 -10.37
CA SER A 250 -6.81 6.67 -10.53
C SER A 250 -6.90 7.57 -9.29
N THR A 251 -8.13 7.80 -8.78
CA THR A 251 -8.34 8.68 -7.62
C THR A 251 -7.70 8.11 -6.36
N ALA A 252 -7.86 6.80 -6.11
CA ALA A 252 -7.21 6.09 -5.01
C ALA A 252 -5.68 6.09 -5.17
N GLY A 253 -5.17 5.98 -6.40
CA GLY A 253 -3.75 6.00 -6.71
C GLY A 253 -3.02 7.26 -6.22
N LYS A 254 -3.69 8.42 -6.27
CA LYS A 254 -3.14 9.70 -5.78
C LYS A 254 -2.84 9.70 -4.28
N ASP A 255 -3.47 8.82 -3.51
CA ASP A 255 -3.30 8.76 -2.06
C ASP A 255 -1.99 8.10 -1.60
N PHE A 256 -1.31 7.40 -2.50
CA PHE A 256 0.02 6.84 -2.27
C PHE A 256 1.14 7.84 -2.61
N VAL A 257 0.86 8.84 -3.44
CA VAL A 257 1.83 9.84 -3.91
C VAL A 257 1.87 11.02 -2.94
N VAL A 258 3.01 11.23 -2.31
CA VAL A 258 3.16 12.16 -1.18
C VAL A 258 4.40 13.01 -1.34
N LYS A 259 4.35 14.23 -0.81
CA LYS A 259 5.47 15.17 -0.85
C LYS A 259 6.11 15.29 0.53
N GLY A 260 7.33 14.78 0.64
CA GLY A 260 8.19 14.95 1.80
C GLY A 260 9.06 16.21 1.72
N LYS A 261 9.94 16.38 2.72
CA LYS A 261 10.95 17.45 2.70
C LYS A 261 11.97 17.26 1.58
N ASP A 262 12.35 16.02 1.31
CA ASP A 262 13.39 15.65 0.34
C ASP A 262 12.85 15.40 -1.08
N GLY A 263 11.56 15.66 -1.31
CA GLY A 263 10.89 15.54 -2.61
C GLY A 263 9.67 14.63 -2.57
N TRP A 264 9.23 14.22 -3.77
CA TRP A 264 8.11 13.30 -3.93
C TRP A 264 8.51 11.85 -3.62
N ALA A 265 7.56 11.09 -3.07
CA ALA A 265 7.70 9.68 -2.74
C ALA A 265 6.38 8.93 -2.97
N ILE A 266 6.48 7.60 -3.07
CA ILE A 266 5.33 6.70 -3.12
C ILE A 266 5.34 5.85 -1.86
N ILE A 267 4.26 5.91 -1.08
CA ILE A 267 4.03 4.98 0.03
C ILE A 267 3.62 3.64 -0.55
N ALA A 268 4.33 2.56 -0.19
CA ALA A 268 4.08 1.24 -0.74
C ALA A 268 2.67 0.73 -0.39
N GLY A 269 2.19 1.04 0.82
CA GLY A 269 0.78 0.91 1.14
C GLY A 269 0.44 1.10 2.61
N TYR A 270 -0.85 1.15 2.85
CA TYR A 270 -1.40 1.46 4.16
C TYR A 270 -2.04 0.22 4.80
N HIS A 271 -1.84 -0.01 6.10
CA HIS A 271 -1.36 0.98 7.06
C HIS A 271 0.14 1.08 7.26
N TRP A 272 0.88 -0.01 7.11
CA TRP A 272 2.17 -0.16 7.80
C TRP A 272 3.42 0.02 6.94
N PHE A 273 3.31 0.14 5.62
CA PHE A 273 4.48 0.36 4.79
C PHE A 273 4.78 1.85 4.64
N ASP A 274 6.06 2.19 4.70
CA ASP A 274 6.56 3.48 4.24
C ASP A 274 6.91 3.38 2.75
N GLU A 275 7.90 4.13 2.29
CA GLU A 275 8.43 4.02 0.93
C GLU A 275 9.30 2.77 0.74
N TRP A 276 9.03 2.04 -0.36
CA TRP A 276 9.85 0.93 -0.83
C TRP A 276 10.22 1.16 -2.31
N GLY A 277 11.50 1.04 -2.64
CA GLY A 277 12.02 1.32 -3.99
C GLY A 277 11.44 0.40 -5.04
N ARG A 278 11.32 -0.90 -4.74
CA ARG A 278 10.69 -1.88 -5.62
C ARG A 278 9.26 -1.49 -5.97
N ASP A 279 8.43 -1.30 -4.95
CA ASP A 279 7.03 -0.89 -5.08
C ASP A 279 6.91 0.43 -5.82
N THR A 280 7.80 1.39 -5.56
CA THR A 280 7.84 2.70 -6.22
C THR A 280 8.00 2.54 -7.72
N PHE A 281 9.02 1.82 -8.18
CA PHE A 281 9.30 1.70 -9.62
C PHE A 281 8.30 0.82 -10.37
N ILE A 282 7.73 -0.20 -9.71
CA ILE A 282 6.62 -0.99 -10.27
C ILE A 282 5.35 -0.13 -10.38
N SER A 283 5.04 0.66 -9.36
CA SER A 283 3.79 1.44 -9.32
C SER A 283 3.80 2.69 -10.20
N LEU A 284 4.99 3.19 -10.56
CA LEU A 284 5.17 4.51 -11.18
C LEU A 284 4.35 4.69 -12.47
N GLU A 285 4.26 3.67 -13.33
CA GLU A 285 3.48 3.75 -14.57
C GLU A 285 1.98 3.95 -14.27
N GLY A 286 1.41 3.13 -13.41
CA GLY A 286 -0.01 3.19 -13.05
C GLY A 286 -0.37 4.43 -12.23
N LEU A 287 0.47 4.84 -11.27
CA LEU A 287 0.14 5.96 -10.37
C LEU A 287 0.42 7.35 -10.95
N LEU A 288 1.35 7.45 -11.90
CA LEU A 288 1.83 8.75 -12.39
C LEU A 288 1.76 8.89 -13.91
N LEU A 289 2.27 7.92 -14.67
CA LEU A 289 2.44 8.09 -16.12
C LEU A 289 1.11 8.06 -16.89
N ILE A 290 0.20 7.15 -16.56
CA ILE A 290 -1.12 7.08 -17.22
C ILE A 290 -1.89 8.39 -17.06
N ASP A 291 -1.78 9.02 -15.90
CA ASP A 291 -2.49 10.25 -15.55
C ASP A 291 -1.69 11.54 -15.90
N GLY A 292 -0.57 11.41 -16.62
CA GLY A 292 0.21 12.54 -17.13
C GLY A 292 1.09 13.26 -16.10
N GLN A 293 1.32 12.68 -14.92
CA GLN A 293 2.11 13.26 -13.83
C GLN A 293 3.62 13.05 -14.02
N PHE A 294 4.12 13.38 -15.21
CA PHE A 294 5.50 13.07 -15.63
C PHE A 294 6.54 13.76 -14.76
N THR A 295 6.35 15.04 -14.41
CA THR A 295 7.31 15.79 -13.58
C THR A 295 7.50 15.14 -12.20
N ILE A 296 6.42 14.64 -11.59
CA ILE A 296 6.50 13.94 -10.30
C ILE A 296 7.27 12.61 -10.46
N ALA A 297 7.01 11.87 -11.53
CA ALA A 297 7.74 10.64 -11.83
C ALA A 297 9.25 10.89 -12.03
N GLU A 298 9.60 11.91 -12.82
CA GLU A 298 11.00 12.32 -13.04
C GLU A 298 11.67 12.73 -11.72
N ASP A 299 11.00 13.52 -10.87
CA ASP A 299 11.52 13.93 -9.56
C ASP A 299 11.81 12.73 -8.64
N ILE A 300 10.91 11.75 -8.59
CA ILE A 300 11.10 10.51 -7.82
C ILE A 300 12.32 9.75 -8.35
N ILE A 301 12.39 9.53 -9.65
CA ILE A 301 13.50 8.81 -10.29
C ILE A 301 14.83 9.49 -9.98
N PHE A 302 14.93 10.80 -10.19
CA PHE A 302 16.17 11.53 -9.90
C PHE A 302 16.55 11.47 -8.42
N ARG A 303 15.58 11.46 -7.50
CA ARG A 303 15.87 11.30 -6.07
C ARG A 303 16.53 9.95 -5.77
N TYR A 304 16.02 8.86 -6.33
CA TYR A 304 16.62 7.54 -6.16
C TYR A 304 18.00 7.41 -6.79
N LEU A 305 18.18 7.91 -8.02
CA LEU A 305 19.46 7.82 -8.73
C LEU A 305 20.60 8.54 -7.97
N LYS A 306 20.31 9.64 -7.27
CA LYS A 306 21.29 10.30 -6.38
C LYS A 306 21.78 9.44 -5.21
N MET A 307 21.04 8.40 -4.88
CA MET A 307 21.35 7.47 -3.78
C MET A 307 21.89 6.13 -4.29
N GLU A 308 22.23 6.04 -5.57
CA GLU A 308 22.90 4.90 -6.17
C GLU A 308 24.19 4.55 -5.40
N ASN A 309 24.41 3.26 -5.17
CA ASN A 309 25.65 2.75 -4.60
C ASN A 309 26.04 1.40 -5.22
N LYS A 310 27.08 1.40 -6.06
CA LYS A 310 27.65 0.20 -6.72
C LYS A 310 26.63 -0.61 -7.53
N GLY A 311 25.89 0.08 -8.37
CA GLY A 311 24.74 -0.38 -9.15
C GLY A 311 23.44 -0.52 -8.37
N MET A 312 23.43 -0.43 -7.04
CA MET A 312 22.23 -0.71 -6.24
C MET A 312 21.49 0.55 -5.84
N LEU A 313 20.17 0.56 -6.06
CA LEU A 313 19.26 1.55 -5.52
C LEU A 313 18.67 1.11 -4.17
N PRO A 314 18.28 2.05 -3.29
CA PRO A 314 17.66 1.74 -2.01
C PRO A 314 16.35 0.95 -2.18
N ASN A 315 16.19 -0.13 -1.42
CA ASN A 315 14.96 -0.91 -1.36
C ASN A 315 13.94 -0.31 -0.39
N ASN A 316 14.40 0.27 0.71
CA ASN A 316 13.57 0.93 1.70
C ASN A 316 14.43 1.93 2.52
N PHE A 317 13.76 2.80 3.26
CA PHE A 317 14.38 3.81 4.10
C PHE A 317 14.03 3.49 5.54
N LEU A 318 14.99 2.98 6.33
CA LEU A 318 14.76 2.65 7.75
C LEU A 318 15.52 3.60 8.66
N ASN A 319 14.98 3.74 9.87
CA ASN A 319 15.48 4.49 11.02
C ASN A 319 14.98 5.94 11.12
N TYR A 320 15.06 6.47 12.35
CA TYR A 320 14.77 7.88 12.66
C TYR A 320 15.53 8.87 11.76
N SER A 321 16.65 8.45 11.15
CA SER A 321 17.48 9.22 10.22
C SER A 321 17.07 9.11 8.74
N GLY A 322 16.22 8.16 8.34
CA GLY A 322 15.82 7.96 6.94
C GLY A 322 16.91 7.35 6.05
N GLU A 323 17.80 6.53 6.62
CA GLU A 323 18.94 5.98 5.89
C GLU A 323 18.51 4.92 4.85
N PRO A 324 19.09 4.96 3.63
CA PRO A 324 18.77 4.01 2.58
C PRO A 324 19.32 2.62 2.87
N ILE A 325 18.52 1.59 2.58
CA ILE A 325 18.91 0.18 2.71
C ILE A 325 18.97 -0.50 1.34
N TYR A 326 20.13 -1.03 1.01
CA TYR A 326 20.43 -1.68 -0.27
C TYR A 326 20.28 -3.21 -0.17
N ARG A 327 19.03 -3.69 -0.15
CA ARG A 327 18.74 -5.14 -0.07
C ARG A 327 18.32 -5.74 -1.41
N GLY A 328 17.39 -5.09 -2.10
CA GLY A 328 16.77 -5.61 -3.32
C GLY A 328 17.71 -5.56 -4.52
N VAL A 329 17.89 -6.70 -5.19
CA VAL A 329 18.72 -6.83 -6.42
C VAL A 329 17.92 -6.57 -7.70
N ASP A 330 16.61 -6.41 -7.57
CA ASP A 330 15.68 -6.05 -8.64
C ASP A 330 15.41 -4.55 -8.72
N VAL A 331 15.63 -3.79 -7.64
CA VAL A 331 15.21 -2.38 -7.53
C VAL A 331 15.79 -1.53 -8.65
N SER A 332 17.11 -1.60 -8.88
CA SER A 332 17.76 -0.83 -9.95
C SER A 332 17.28 -1.23 -11.33
N LEU A 333 16.98 -2.51 -11.54
CA LEU A 333 16.50 -2.99 -12.84
C LEU A 333 15.05 -2.54 -13.10
N TRP A 334 14.20 -2.53 -12.06
CA TRP A 334 12.88 -1.92 -12.13
C TRP A 334 12.96 -0.42 -12.37
N ALA A 335 13.94 0.28 -11.78
CA ALA A 335 14.16 1.70 -12.03
C ALA A 335 14.52 1.99 -13.49
N ILE A 336 15.40 1.18 -14.10
CA ILE A 336 15.72 1.30 -15.54
C ILE A 336 14.45 1.12 -16.39
N ASN A 337 13.60 0.13 -16.04
CA ASN A 337 12.31 -0.06 -16.71
C ASN A 337 11.38 1.16 -16.52
N ALA A 338 11.32 1.74 -15.32
CA ALA A 338 10.53 2.93 -15.02
C ALA A 338 11.05 4.18 -15.75
N ILE A 339 12.37 4.36 -15.89
CA ILE A 339 12.99 5.44 -16.68
C ILE A 339 12.58 5.32 -18.14
N TYR A 340 12.70 4.12 -18.72
CA TYR A 340 12.29 3.85 -20.09
C TYR A 340 10.81 4.17 -20.32
N LYS A 341 9.93 3.67 -19.46
CA LYS A 341 8.48 3.96 -19.52
C LYS A 341 8.21 5.45 -19.38
N THR A 342 8.82 6.13 -18.41
CA THR A 342 8.67 7.58 -18.23
C THR A 342 9.04 8.33 -19.51
N TYR A 343 10.16 7.98 -20.13
CA TYR A 343 10.57 8.59 -21.40
C TYR A 343 9.60 8.30 -22.56
N LEU A 344 9.06 7.09 -22.69
CA LEU A 344 8.07 6.79 -23.74
C LEU A 344 6.80 7.63 -23.61
N TYR A 345 6.37 7.90 -22.38
CA TYR A 345 5.19 8.71 -22.09
C TYR A 345 5.47 10.22 -22.25
N SER A 346 6.54 10.73 -21.64
CA SER A 346 6.83 12.16 -21.62
C SER A 346 7.55 12.68 -22.88
N ARG A 347 8.25 11.79 -23.59
CA ARG A 347 9.17 12.10 -24.70
C ARG A 347 10.20 13.18 -24.36
N ASN A 348 10.50 13.34 -23.06
CA ASN A 348 11.42 14.34 -22.55
C ASN A 348 12.88 13.94 -22.81
N LYS A 349 13.49 14.52 -23.85
CA LYS A 349 14.88 14.27 -24.23
C LYS A 349 15.89 14.72 -23.15
N ASN A 350 15.57 15.76 -22.39
CA ASN A 350 16.44 16.23 -21.31
C ASN A 350 16.48 15.23 -20.15
N PHE A 351 15.32 14.67 -19.79
CA PHE A 351 15.23 13.63 -18.76
C PHE A 351 16.05 12.39 -19.12
N ILE A 352 15.87 11.86 -20.34
CA ILE A 352 16.57 10.64 -20.74
C ILE A 352 18.07 10.87 -20.88
N SER A 353 18.49 12.03 -21.41
CA SER A 353 19.92 12.38 -21.49
C SER A 353 20.56 12.48 -20.10
N LYS A 354 19.86 13.04 -19.10
CA LYS A 354 20.36 13.14 -17.72
C LYS A 354 20.46 11.81 -17.00
N THR A 355 19.55 10.88 -17.27
CA THR A 355 19.49 9.57 -16.61
C THR A 355 20.31 8.49 -17.31
N TYR A 356 20.74 8.73 -18.56
CA TYR A 356 21.47 7.76 -19.35
C TYR A 356 22.77 7.32 -18.68
N GLN A 357 23.53 8.25 -18.10
CA GLN A 357 24.78 7.91 -17.41
C GLN A 357 24.54 7.00 -16.20
N ASP A 358 23.47 7.23 -15.43
CA ASP A 358 23.12 6.37 -14.30
C ASP A 358 22.73 4.95 -14.76
N ILE A 359 22.02 4.83 -15.89
CA ILE A 359 21.70 3.52 -16.50
C ILE A 359 22.99 2.77 -16.85
N LEU A 360 23.95 3.45 -17.48
CA LEU A 360 25.24 2.86 -17.85
C LEU A 360 26.01 2.40 -16.62
N GLU A 361 26.04 3.21 -15.57
CA GLU A 361 26.73 2.87 -14.31
C GLU A 361 26.10 1.64 -13.64
N ILE A 362 24.77 1.58 -13.55
CA ILE A 362 24.07 0.41 -13.00
C ILE A 362 24.41 -0.85 -13.82
N ILE A 363 24.35 -0.77 -15.15
CA ILE A 363 24.66 -1.90 -16.03
C ILE A 363 26.12 -2.35 -15.87
N ASP A 364 27.07 -1.42 -15.78
CA ASP A 364 28.48 -1.73 -15.55
C ASP A 364 28.69 -2.49 -14.23
N TRP A 365 28.11 -2.00 -13.13
CA TRP A 365 28.18 -2.66 -11.82
C TRP A 365 27.56 -4.06 -11.81
N TYR A 366 26.42 -4.26 -12.48
CA TYR A 366 25.82 -5.59 -12.61
C TYR A 366 26.69 -6.52 -13.46
N SER A 367 27.40 -5.97 -14.44
CA SER A 367 28.24 -6.74 -15.37
C SER A 367 29.53 -7.22 -14.73
N LYS A 368 30.23 -6.35 -13.99
CA LYS A 368 31.48 -6.69 -13.30
C LYS A 368 31.25 -7.35 -11.94
N GLY A 369 30.06 -7.15 -11.36
CA GLY A 369 29.71 -7.56 -10.01
C GLY A 369 30.08 -6.51 -8.96
N ASN A 370 29.33 -6.49 -7.86
CA ASN A 370 29.45 -5.48 -6.79
C ASN A 370 29.65 -6.07 -5.39
N GLY A 371 29.95 -7.37 -5.31
CA GLY A 371 30.13 -8.10 -4.06
C GLY A 371 28.84 -8.64 -3.46
N ILE A 372 27.66 -8.29 -4.00
CA ILE A 372 26.37 -8.94 -3.75
C ILE A 372 25.89 -9.62 -5.03
N ILE A 373 26.06 -8.94 -6.15
CA ILE A 373 25.69 -9.32 -7.51
C ILE A 373 26.94 -9.81 -8.24
N PHE A 374 26.77 -10.88 -9.02
CA PHE A 374 27.80 -11.55 -9.80
C PHE A 374 27.26 -11.85 -11.19
N ASN A 375 28.10 -11.71 -12.21
CA ASN A 375 27.78 -12.11 -13.57
C ASN A 375 28.48 -13.44 -13.87
N ILE A 376 27.71 -14.49 -14.10
CA ILE A 376 28.21 -15.84 -14.40
C ILE A 376 27.49 -16.32 -15.65
N ASP A 377 28.25 -16.65 -16.70
CA ASP A 377 27.69 -17.02 -18.01
C ASP A 377 26.65 -16.00 -18.53
N ASN A 378 26.91 -14.70 -18.38
CA ASN A 378 25.99 -13.60 -18.76
C ASN A 378 24.68 -13.53 -17.95
N LEU A 379 24.52 -14.36 -16.93
CA LEU A 379 23.39 -14.32 -16.01
C LEU A 379 23.79 -13.64 -14.71
N ILE A 380 22.82 -12.93 -14.13
CA ILE A 380 22.95 -12.29 -12.82
C ILE A 380 22.64 -13.30 -11.73
N PHE A 381 23.66 -13.58 -10.92
CA PHE A 381 23.59 -14.31 -9.67
C PHE A 381 23.68 -13.32 -8.51
N HIS A 382 22.97 -13.59 -7.41
CA HIS A 382 23.11 -12.82 -6.19
C HIS A 382 23.32 -13.70 -4.96
N LYS A 383 23.90 -13.12 -3.91
CA LYS A 383 24.09 -13.78 -2.62
C LYS A 383 23.46 -13.07 -1.42
N GLY A 384 23.20 -13.80 -0.35
CA GLY A 384 22.67 -13.28 0.92
C GLY A 384 21.18 -12.97 0.86
N SER A 385 20.38 -13.98 0.51
CA SER A 385 18.91 -13.90 0.53
C SER A 385 18.35 -13.46 1.90
N PRO A 386 17.16 -12.85 1.95
CA PRO A 386 16.25 -12.56 0.84
C PRO A 386 16.56 -11.24 0.12
N ARG A 387 16.49 -11.23 -1.22
CA ARG A 387 16.79 -10.04 -2.06
C ARG A 387 15.87 -9.83 -3.28
N THR A 388 15.00 -10.76 -3.58
CA THR A 388 13.94 -10.64 -4.61
C THR A 388 12.67 -10.05 -4.01
N TRP A 389 11.62 -9.81 -4.79
CA TRP A 389 10.30 -9.43 -4.25
C TRP A 389 9.66 -10.49 -3.35
N MET A 390 10.05 -11.76 -3.51
CA MET A 390 9.69 -12.84 -2.59
C MET A 390 10.64 -12.87 -1.37
N ASP A 391 10.54 -11.89 -0.47
CA ASP A 391 11.54 -11.61 0.59
C ASP A 391 11.13 -11.97 2.04
N ALA A 392 10.10 -12.79 2.22
CA ALA A 392 9.66 -13.24 3.53
C ALA A 392 10.78 -13.94 4.35
N SER A 393 10.94 -13.50 5.61
CA SER A 393 11.82 -14.13 6.59
C SER A 393 11.29 -13.97 8.02
N TYR A 394 11.52 -14.99 8.85
CA TYR A 394 11.16 -15.00 10.27
C TYR A 394 12.27 -15.63 11.09
N ASP A 395 12.57 -15.08 12.27
CA ASP A 395 13.58 -15.58 13.22
C ASP A 395 14.93 -15.95 12.58
N GLY A 396 15.39 -15.12 11.63
CA GLY A 396 16.65 -15.32 10.89
C GLY A 396 16.59 -16.37 9.77
N LYS A 397 15.46 -17.05 9.58
CA LYS A 397 15.23 -18.03 8.51
C LYS A 397 14.55 -17.37 7.31
N VAL A 398 15.12 -17.59 6.13
CA VAL A 398 14.54 -17.20 4.84
C VAL A 398 13.50 -18.23 4.42
N VAL A 399 12.29 -17.77 4.05
CA VAL A 399 11.18 -18.66 3.65
C VAL A 399 11.30 -19.06 2.18
N THR A 400 11.60 -18.09 1.33
CA THR A 400 11.77 -18.25 -0.12
C THR A 400 13.19 -17.88 -0.53
N PRO A 401 14.20 -18.72 -0.19
CA PRO A 401 15.58 -18.45 -0.58
C PRO A 401 15.73 -18.66 -2.08
N ARG A 402 15.71 -17.57 -2.83
CA ARG A 402 15.88 -17.55 -4.31
C ARG A 402 17.29 -17.08 -4.67
N GLU A 403 18.27 -17.51 -3.87
CA GLU A 403 19.67 -17.16 -4.03
C GLU A 403 20.27 -17.84 -5.27
N GLY A 404 21.17 -17.15 -5.96
CA GLY A 404 21.67 -17.55 -7.27
C GLY A 404 21.02 -16.71 -8.37
N ALA A 405 20.68 -17.33 -9.51
CA ALA A 405 20.07 -16.66 -10.65
C ALA A 405 18.54 -16.84 -10.64
N ALA A 406 17.83 -15.84 -10.11
CA ALA A 406 16.37 -15.79 -10.16
C ALA A 406 15.86 -15.37 -11.56
N VAL A 407 14.76 -15.98 -12.00
CA VAL A 407 14.25 -15.85 -13.38
C VAL A 407 13.85 -14.41 -13.73
N GLU A 408 13.16 -13.70 -12.84
CA GLU A 408 12.73 -12.32 -13.08
C GLU A 408 13.89 -11.34 -13.04
N ILE A 409 14.90 -11.57 -12.19
CA ILE A 409 16.11 -10.73 -12.15
C ILE A 409 16.83 -10.80 -13.50
N ASN A 410 16.91 -12.00 -14.08
CA ASN A 410 17.58 -12.20 -15.35
C ASN A 410 16.74 -11.73 -16.56
N ALA A 411 15.41 -11.81 -16.47
CA ALA A 411 14.53 -11.18 -17.45
C ALA A 411 14.65 -9.64 -17.41
N LEU A 412 14.68 -9.05 -16.22
CA LEU A 412 14.89 -7.62 -16.00
C LEU A 412 16.31 -7.18 -16.43
N TRP A 413 17.32 -8.03 -16.22
CA TRP A 413 18.69 -7.76 -16.66
C TRP A 413 18.79 -7.68 -18.18
N TYR A 414 18.23 -8.65 -18.89
CA TYR A 414 18.13 -8.60 -20.35
C TYR A 414 17.40 -7.32 -20.80
N ASN A 415 16.27 -7.02 -20.17
CA ASN A 415 15.47 -5.83 -20.48
C ASN A 415 16.25 -4.52 -20.23
N ALA A 416 17.05 -4.44 -19.16
CA ALA A 416 17.89 -3.27 -18.86
C ALA A 416 18.95 -3.03 -19.95
N VAL A 417 19.62 -4.09 -20.43
CA VAL A 417 20.59 -4.00 -21.54
C VAL A 417 19.90 -3.59 -22.85
N LYS A 418 18.72 -4.13 -23.14
CA LYS A 418 17.92 -3.72 -24.31
C LYS A 418 17.42 -2.27 -24.22
N ILE A 419 17.09 -1.80 -23.02
CA ILE A 419 16.73 -0.40 -22.77
C ILE A 419 17.94 0.51 -23.02
N ALA A 420 19.13 0.13 -22.55
CA ALA A 420 20.34 0.88 -22.85
C ALA A 420 20.58 0.95 -24.35
N GLU A 421 20.50 -0.18 -25.08
CA GLU A 421 20.61 -0.19 -26.55
C GLU A 421 19.62 0.77 -27.22
N TYR A 422 18.36 0.76 -26.78
CA TYR A 422 17.32 1.65 -27.31
C TYR A 422 17.68 3.12 -27.07
N ILE A 423 18.07 3.47 -25.84
CA ILE A 423 18.40 4.85 -25.48
C ILE A 423 19.67 5.32 -26.19
N SER A 424 20.70 4.47 -26.34
CA SER A 424 21.90 4.80 -27.12
C SER A 424 21.51 5.22 -28.54
N LYS A 425 20.63 4.46 -29.21
CA LYS A 425 20.13 4.81 -30.54
C LYS A 425 19.37 6.13 -30.57
N GLU A 426 18.50 6.37 -29.58
CA GLU A 426 17.76 7.64 -29.46
C GLU A 426 18.67 8.86 -29.24
N LEU A 427 19.82 8.67 -28.56
CA LEU A 427 20.80 9.71 -28.29
C LEU A 427 21.88 9.84 -29.38
N GLY A 428 21.91 8.93 -30.36
CA GLY A 428 22.94 8.89 -31.41
C GLY A 428 24.29 8.34 -30.94
N GLU A 429 24.31 7.62 -29.82
CA GLU A 429 25.47 6.94 -29.26
C GLU A 429 25.63 5.52 -29.84
N ASN A 430 26.81 4.91 -29.72
CA ASN A 430 27.04 3.54 -30.17
C ASN A 430 26.22 2.53 -29.33
N SER A 431 25.43 1.70 -30.00
CA SER A 431 24.57 0.68 -29.39
C SER A 431 25.05 -0.77 -29.56
N ASP A 432 26.11 -1.01 -30.32
CA ASP A 432 26.51 -2.35 -30.78
C ASP A 432 26.90 -3.26 -29.61
N GLU A 433 27.60 -2.71 -28.61
CA GLU A 433 27.99 -3.45 -27.41
C GLU A 433 26.75 -3.98 -26.65
N PHE A 434 25.70 -3.17 -26.52
CA PHE A 434 24.47 -3.59 -25.84
C PHE A 434 23.72 -4.65 -26.65
N ALA A 435 23.69 -4.53 -27.98
CA ALA A 435 23.09 -5.53 -28.85
C ALA A 435 23.79 -6.89 -28.72
N GLU A 436 25.13 -6.92 -28.78
CA GLU A 436 25.91 -8.15 -28.61
C GLU A 436 25.74 -8.77 -27.22
N LYS A 437 25.72 -7.93 -26.19
CA LYS A 437 25.55 -8.36 -24.80
C LYS A 437 24.15 -8.93 -24.56
N ALA A 438 23.11 -8.27 -25.07
CA ALA A 438 21.74 -8.75 -24.98
C ALA A 438 21.60 -10.14 -25.62
N GLU A 439 22.24 -10.38 -26.77
CA GLU A 439 22.21 -11.68 -27.43
C GLU A 439 22.88 -12.78 -26.59
N LYS A 440 24.04 -12.48 -25.97
CA LYS A 440 24.70 -13.42 -25.05
C LYS A 440 23.85 -13.73 -23.82
N ILE A 441 23.20 -12.72 -23.25
CA ILE A 441 22.28 -12.88 -22.11
C ILE A 441 21.10 -13.76 -22.51
N ARG A 442 20.44 -13.47 -23.63
CA ARG A 442 19.30 -14.24 -24.15
C ARG A 442 19.65 -15.71 -24.34
N ASN A 443 20.76 -15.99 -25.04
CA ASN A 443 21.20 -17.37 -25.29
C ASN A 443 21.47 -18.12 -23.98
N SER A 444 22.08 -17.46 -23.00
CA SER A 444 22.36 -18.04 -21.68
C SER A 444 21.06 -18.26 -20.90
N PHE A 445 20.12 -17.31 -20.95
CA PHE A 445 18.81 -17.41 -20.33
C PHE A 445 18.01 -18.60 -20.88
N VAL A 446 17.86 -18.67 -22.20
CA VAL A 446 17.13 -19.75 -22.88
C VAL A 446 17.74 -21.10 -22.54
N LYS A 447 19.07 -21.22 -22.60
CA LYS A 447 19.78 -22.46 -22.29
C LYS A 447 19.59 -22.94 -20.85
N LYS A 448 19.49 -22.01 -19.88
CA LYS A 448 19.55 -22.34 -18.45
C LYS A 448 18.19 -22.39 -17.76
N PHE A 449 17.23 -21.55 -18.19
CA PHE A 449 15.92 -21.46 -17.54
C PHE A 449 14.81 -22.26 -18.22
N VAL A 450 14.87 -22.45 -19.54
CA VAL A 450 13.78 -23.13 -20.27
C VAL A 450 13.76 -24.61 -19.92
N TYR A 451 12.56 -25.11 -19.58
CA TYR A 451 12.34 -26.52 -19.31
C TYR A 451 10.96 -26.98 -19.77
N GLU A 452 10.63 -28.24 -19.52
CA GLU A 452 9.39 -28.86 -20.01
C GLU A 452 8.10 -28.15 -19.54
N ASN A 453 8.08 -27.55 -18.34
CA ASN A 453 6.89 -26.90 -17.78
C ASN A 453 7.05 -25.36 -17.67
N GLY A 454 7.71 -24.74 -18.66
CA GLY A 454 7.86 -23.28 -18.72
C GLY A 454 9.30 -22.86 -18.41
N LEU A 455 9.49 -22.03 -17.37
CA LEU A 455 10.82 -21.61 -16.89
C LEU A 455 11.07 -22.04 -15.44
N TYR A 456 12.29 -22.49 -15.14
CA TYR A 456 12.74 -22.69 -13.75
C TYR A 456 12.62 -21.38 -12.98
N ASP A 457 12.30 -21.44 -11.68
CA ASP A 457 12.08 -20.24 -10.88
C ASP A 457 13.40 -19.53 -10.52
N TYR A 458 14.43 -20.31 -10.21
CA TYR A 458 15.79 -19.84 -10.03
C TYR A 458 16.78 -21.00 -10.24
N ILE A 459 18.06 -20.65 -10.37
CA ILE A 459 19.19 -21.58 -10.43
C ILE A 459 20.11 -21.25 -9.26
N ASP A 460 20.40 -22.22 -8.40
CA ASP A 460 21.25 -21.99 -7.23
C ASP A 460 22.75 -21.91 -7.57
N TRP A 461 23.58 -21.70 -6.56
CA TRP A 461 25.04 -21.61 -6.69
C TRP A 461 25.73 -22.93 -7.06
N ASP A 462 25.06 -24.06 -6.84
CA ASP A 462 25.50 -25.39 -7.28
C ASP A 462 25.01 -25.70 -8.71
N MET A 463 24.48 -24.69 -9.41
CA MET A 463 23.90 -24.79 -10.75
C MET A 463 22.70 -25.73 -10.85
N LYS A 464 22.03 -25.98 -9.73
CA LYS A 464 20.83 -26.80 -9.68
C LYS A 464 19.60 -25.91 -9.90
N PRO A 465 18.77 -26.20 -10.92
CA PRO A 465 17.55 -25.45 -11.15
C PRO A 465 16.44 -25.84 -10.17
N ASP A 466 15.62 -24.86 -9.78
CA ASP A 466 14.38 -25.06 -9.02
C ASP A 466 13.17 -25.11 -9.98
N ALA A 467 12.41 -26.21 -9.92
CA ALA A 467 11.27 -26.48 -10.78
C ALA A 467 9.92 -26.05 -10.18
N SER A 468 9.91 -25.29 -9.08
CA SER A 468 8.67 -24.78 -8.49
C SER A 468 7.96 -23.89 -9.52
N ILE A 469 6.69 -24.16 -9.81
CA ILE A 469 5.92 -23.33 -10.73
C ILE A 469 5.47 -22.07 -9.98
N ARG A 470 6.11 -20.95 -10.30
CA ARG A 470 5.89 -19.62 -9.73
C ARG A 470 5.56 -18.60 -10.81
N PRO A 471 4.92 -17.46 -10.45
CA PRO A 471 4.51 -16.48 -11.44
C PRO A 471 5.68 -15.68 -12.01
N ASN A 472 6.87 -15.73 -11.41
CA ASN A 472 8.06 -14.97 -11.82
C ASN A 472 8.44 -15.18 -13.30
N GLN A 473 8.13 -16.34 -13.88
CA GLN A 473 8.35 -16.60 -15.30
C GLN A 473 7.58 -15.66 -16.24
N ILE A 474 6.50 -15.01 -15.77
CA ILE A 474 5.71 -14.07 -16.57
C ILE A 474 6.56 -12.88 -17.06
N PHE A 475 7.55 -12.45 -16.27
CA PHE A 475 8.42 -11.32 -16.62
C PHE A 475 9.29 -11.60 -17.84
N ALA A 476 9.58 -12.87 -18.14
CA ALA A 476 10.35 -13.24 -19.32
C ALA A 476 9.61 -12.91 -20.65
N ILE A 477 8.28 -12.78 -20.59
CA ILE A 477 7.40 -12.55 -21.75
C ILE A 477 6.60 -11.23 -21.65
N SER A 478 6.46 -10.63 -20.46
CA SER A 478 5.67 -9.41 -20.26
C SER A 478 6.47 -8.11 -20.41
N LEU A 479 7.76 -8.10 -20.08
CA LEU A 479 8.60 -6.88 -20.07
C LEU A 479 8.71 -6.23 -21.46
N PRO A 480 8.99 -4.92 -21.56
CA PRO A 480 9.03 -4.20 -22.85
C PRO A 480 9.86 -4.90 -23.93
N PHE A 481 11.02 -5.42 -23.56
CA PHE A 481 11.85 -6.29 -24.38
C PHE A 481 11.85 -7.71 -23.77
N PRO A 482 10.93 -8.60 -24.20
CA PRO A 482 10.86 -9.94 -23.65
C PRO A 482 12.12 -10.74 -24.04
N VAL A 483 12.71 -11.45 -23.08
CA VAL A 483 13.86 -12.33 -23.33
C VAL A 483 13.42 -13.60 -24.08
N ILE A 484 12.15 -13.99 -23.92
CA ILE A 484 11.49 -15.02 -24.72
C ILE A 484 10.49 -14.33 -25.67
N ASP A 485 10.90 -14.07 -26.91
CA ASP A 485 10.06 -13.49 -27.97
C ASP A 485 9.57 -14.52 -28.99
N ASP A 486 10.06 -15.76 -28.92
CA ASP A 486 9.47 -16.89 -29.67
C ASP A 486 8.02 -17.12 -29.22
N LYS A 487 7.08 -16.93 -30.15
CA LYS A 487 5.64 -16.98 -29.85
C LYS A 487 5.19 -18.34 -29.31
N LEU A 488 5.77 -19.44 -29.79
CA LEU A 488 5.39 -20.79 -29.36
C LEU A 488 5.82 -21.03 -27.91
N MET A 489 7.07 -20.71 -27.58
CA MET A 489 7.58 -20.82 -26.22
C MET A 489 6.88 -19.85 -25.26
N ALA A 490 6.64 -18.61 -25.68
CA ALA A 490 5.91 -17.63 -24.89
C ALA A 490 4.46 -18.09 -24.59
N SER A 491 3.76 -18.66 -25.59
CA SER A 491 2.42 -19.24 -25.41
C SER A 491 2.43 -20.42 -24.43
N LYS A 492 3.48 -21.25 -24.46
CA LYS A 492 3.64 -22.37 -23.52
C LYS A 492 3.84 -21.87 -22.08
N ILE A 493 4.69 -20.87 -21.88
CA ILE A 493 4.91 -20.23 -20.57
C ILE A 493 3.60 -19.63 -20.05
N LEU A 494 2.89 -18.86 -20.90
CA LEU A 494 1.61 -18.26 -20.53
C LEU A 494 0.57 -19.32 -20.14
N SER A 495 0.46 -20.42 -20.91
CA SER A 495 -0.46 -21.53 -20.61
C SER A 495 -0.17 -22.20 -19.26
N VAL A 496 1.11 -22.34 -18.88
CA VAL A 496 1.50 -22.84 -17.55
C VAL A 496 1.02 -21.86 -16.45
N VAL A 497 1.25 -20.56 -16.63
CA VAL A 497 0.80 -19.54 -15.68
C VAL A 497 -0.72 -19.55 -15.54
N GLU A 498 -1.46 -19.57 -16.65
CA GLU A 498 -2.92 -19.60 -16.68
C GLU A 498 -3.49 -20.86 -16.02
N SER A 499 -2.94 -22.04 -16.34
CA SER A 499 -3.45 -23.31 -15.82
C SER A 499 -3.10 -23.58 -14.36
N LYS A 500 -1.98 -23.06 -13.86
CA LYS A 500 -1.47 -23.38 -12.52
C LYS A 500 -1.66 -22.25 -11.50
N LEU A 501 -1.57 -21.00 -11.92
CA LEU A 501 -1.41 -19.86 -11.02
C LEU A 501 -2.51 -18.82 -11.11
N LEU A 502 -3.22 -18.71 -12.24
CA LEU A 502 -4.22 -17.68 -12.43
C LEU A 502 -5.46 -17.92 -11.55
N ARG A 503 -5.93 -16.86 -10.91
CA ARG A 503 -7.07 -16.82 -9.98
C ARG A 503 -7.90 -15.55 -10.21
N PRO A 504 -9.13 -15.47 -9.68
CA PRO A 504 -9.98 -14.28 -9.88
C PRO A 504 -9.45 -12.97 -9.29
N TYR A 505 -8.44 -13.04 -8.41
CA TYR A 505 -7.82 -11.89 -7.73
C TYR A 505 -6.39 -11.59 -8.18
N GLY A 506 -5.87 -12.30 -9.21
CA GLY A 506 -4.48 -12.16 -9.68
C GLY A 506 -3.78 -13.50 -9.84
N LEU A 507 -2.46 -13.53 -9.66
CA LEU A 507 -1.66 -14.76 -9.74
C LEU A 507 -1.29 -15.28 -8.35
N SER A 508 -1.49 -16.58 -8.13
CA SER A 508 -0.95 -17.30 -6.98
C SER A 508 0.58 -17.32 -7.03
N SER A 509 1.21 -17.16 -5.87
CA SER A 509 2.67 -17.13 -5.73
C SER A 509 3.35 -18.50 -5.87
N LEU A 510 2.59 -19.60 -5.79
CA LEU A 510 3.10 -20.96 -5.94
C LEU A 510 1.98 -21.92 -6.38
N ALA A 511 2.28 -22.86 -7.29
CA ALA A 511 1.29 -23.82 -7.76
C ALA A 511 0.82 -24.79 -6.66
N ARG A 512 -0.47 -25.14 -6.68
CA ARG A 512 -1.15 -26.02 -5.71
C ARG A 512 -0.52 -27.41 -5.51
N GLY A 513 0.18 -27.91 -6.53
CA GLY A 513 0.83 -29.22 -6.48
C GLY A 513 2.16 -29.23 -5.74
N ASP A 514 2.69 -28.06 -5.36
CA ASP A 514 3.97 -27.95 -4.67
C ASP A 514 3.83 -28.31 -3.17
N PRO A 515 4.74 -29.11 -2.58
CA PRO A 515 4.70 -29.45 -1.16
C PRO A 515 4.77 -28.25 -0.21
N LYS A 516 5.32 -27.11 -0.66
CA LYS A 516 5.42 -25.88 0.14
C LYS A 516 4.15 -25.02 0.04
N TYR A 517 3.16 -25.41 -0.76
CA TYR A 517 1.94 -24.64 -0.98
C TYR A 517 1.14 -24.41 0.32
N LYS A 518 0.92 -23.13 0.65
CA LYS A 518 0.20 -22.62 1.80
C LYS A 518 -0.81 -21.57 1.34
N PRO A 519 -2.08 -21.94 1.14
CA PRO A 519 -3.07 -21.06 0.53
C PRO A 519 -3.56 -19.93 1.43
N VAL A 520 -3.35 -20.00 2.75
CA VAL A 520 -3.98 -19.09 3.71
C VAL A 520 -2.91 -18.31 4.47
N TYR A 521 -2.98 -16.98 4.40
CA TYR A 521 -2.16 -16.08 5.18
C TYR A 521 -2.87 -15.73 6.50
N LYS A 522 -2.70 -16.57 7.53
CA LYS A 522 -3.29 -16.38 8.86
C LYS A 522 -2.43 -17.01 9.94
N GLY A 523 -2.63 -16.59 11.18
CA GLY A 523 -2.04 -17.18 12.38
C GLY A 523 -0.91 -16.33 12.91
N ASP A 524 0.00 -16.96 13.63
CA ASP A 524 1.21 -16.32 14.16
C ASP A 524 2.16 -15.83 13.05
N ARG A 525 3.20 -15.09 13.44
CA ARG A 525 4.19 -14.53 12.52
C ARG A 525 4.79 -15.62 11.61
N LYS A 526 5.18 -16.75 12.18
CA LYS A 526 5.77 -17.87 11.44
C LYS A 526 4.83 -18.40 10.36
N SER A 527 3.59 -18.71 10.70
CA SER A 527 2.61 -19.28 9.75
C SER A 527 2.34 -18.33 8.59
N ARG A 528 2.26 -17.03 8.89
CA ARG A 528 2.09 -15.96 7.91
C ARG A 528 3.29 -15.81 6.99
N ASP A 529 4.50 -15.68 7.55
CA ASP A 529 5.74 -15.51 6.76
C ASP A 529 5.99 -16.75 5.89
N GLU A 530 5.70 -17.96 6.39
CA GLU A 530 5.78 -19.20 5.60
C GLU A 530 4.78 -19.24 4.44
N ALA A 531 3.61 -18.62 4.59
CA ALA A 531 2.58 -18.56 3.55
C ALA A 531 2.80 -17.43 2.55
N TYR A 532 3.36 -16.29 2.96
CA TYR A 532 3.34 -15.00 2.23
C TYR A 532 3.64 -15.07 0.72
N HIS A 533 4.65 -15.87 0.34
CA HIS A 533 5.01 -16.11 -1.06
C HIS A 533 4.89 -17.58 -1.47
N ASN A 534 4.12 -18.41 -0.78
CA ASN A 534 3.98 -19.83 -1.07
C ASN A 534 2.52 -20.24 -1.33
N GLY A 535 1.71 -19.36 -1.90
CA GLY A 535 0.31 -19.68 -2.18
C GLY A 535 -0.58 -18.47 -2.38
N PRO A 536 -0.57 -17.45 -1.48
CA PRO A 536 -1.39 -16.27 -1.60
C PRO A 536 -1.32 -15.63 -2.99
N ILE A 537 -2.44 -15.06 -3.39
CA ILE A 537 -2.66 -14.40 -4.67
C ILE A 537 -2.17 -12.96 -4.55
N TRP A 538 -1.35 -12.53 -5.51
CA TRP A 538 -0.81 -11.19 -5.59
C TRP A 538 -1.45 -10.43 -6.76
N PRO A 539 -2.26 -9.38 -6.52
CA PRO A 539 -2.96 -8.63 -7.56
C PRO A 539 -2.03 -7.83 -8.47
N TRP A 540 -0.91 -7.30 -7.97
CA TRP A 540 0.00 -6.49 -8.79
C TRP A 540 0.56 -7.26 -10.01
N LEU A 541 0.67 -8.58 -9.92
CA LEU A 541 1.11 -9.42 -11.04
C LEU A 541 0.14 -9.40 -12.24
N LEU A 542 -1.08 -8.89 -12.04
CA LEU A 542 -2.07 -8.75 -13.09
C LEU A 542 -1.56 -7.87 -14.25
N GLY A 543 -0.83 -6.80 -13.96
CA GLY A 543 -0.28 -5.93 -15.00
C GLY A 543 0.61 -6.70 -15.96
N SER A 544 1.60 -7.44 -15.43
CA SER A 544 2.49 -8.28 -16.24
C SER A 544 1.76 -9.42 -16.95
N TYR A 545 0.75 -10.02 -16.31
CA TYR A 545 -0.09 -11.03 -16.97
C TYR A 545 -0.83 -10.47 -18.19
N VAL A 546 -1.46 -9.30 -18.05
CA VAL A 546 -2.18 -8.65 -19.14
C VAL A 546 -1.24 -8.23 -20.27
N ASP A 547 -0.07 -7.68 -19.96
CA ASP A 547 0.94 -7.36 -20.98
C ASP A 547 1.35 -8.60 -21.79
N ALA A 548 1.61 -9.71 -21.11
CA ALA A 548 1.94 -10.97 -21.75
C ALA A 548 0.78 -11.49 -22.62
N LYS A 549 -0.46 -11.44 -22.10
CA LYS A 549 -1.65 -11.86 -22.84
C LYS A 549 -1.83 -11.03 -24.11
N ILE A 550 -1.76 -9.70 -24.03
CA ILE A 550 -1.92 -8.80 -25.19
C ILE A 550 -0.83 -9.04 -26.26
N LYS A 551 0.40 -9.37 -25.85
CA LYS A 551 1.51 -9.63 -26.79
C LYS A 551 1.35 -10.95 -27.55
N ILE A 552 0.71 -11.94 -26.95
CA ILE A 552 0.64 -13.32 -27.45
C ILE A 552 -0.71 -13.61 -28.12
N GLU A 553 -1.79 -13.16 -27.50
CA GLU A 553 -3.16 -13.38 -27.96
C GLU A 553 -3.52 -12.40 -29.09
N ASN A 554 -3.90 -12.96 -30.24
CA ASN A 554 -4.32 -12.13 -31.38
C ASN A 554 -5.84 -11.90 -31.40
N ASN A 555 -6.61 -12.61 -30.56
CA ASN A 555 -8.06 -12.45 -30.48
C ASN A 555 -8.45 -11.34 -29.47
N PRO A 556 -8.97 -10.18 -29.92
CA PRO A 556 -9.37 -9.09 -29.03
C PRO A 556 -10.47 -9.49 -28.04
N ILE A 557 -11.31 -10.48 -28.40
CA ILE A 557 -12.40 -10.96 -27.54
C ILE A 557 -11.82 -11.67 -26.32
N GLU A 558 -10.83 -12.53 -26.50
CA GLU A 558 -10.16 -13.23 -25.39
C GLU A 558 -9.50 -12.25 -24.41
N ILE A 559 -8.92 -11.16 -24.93
CA ILE A 559 -8.36 -10.10 -24.09
C ILE A 559 -9.46 -9.37 -23.32
N LYS A 560 -10.60 -9.05 -23.94
CA LYS A 560 -11.72 -8.38 -23.28
C LYS A 560 -12.40 -9.26 -22.22
N LEU A 561 -12.43 -10.58 -22.41
CA LEU A 561 -12.97 -11.54 -21.45
C LEU A 561 -12.20 -11.56 -20.11
N LEU A 562 -10.97 -11.03 -20.08
CA LEU A 562 -10.24 -10.86 -18.82
C LEU A 562 -11.00 -9.96 -17.81
N ILE A 563 -11.81 -9.00 -18.28
CA ILE A 563 -12.63 -8.16 -17.38
C ILE A 563 -13.61 -9.03 -16.58
N GLU A 564 -14.27 -10.00 -17.23
CA GLU A 564 -15.17 -10.91 -16.52
C GLU A 564 -14.39 -11.86 -15.61
N GLN A 565 -13.19 -12.29 -16.01
CA GLN A 565 -12.32 -13.13 -15.19
C GLN A 565 -11.92 -12.44 -13.87
N PHE A 566 -11.60 -11.14 -13.91
CA PHE A 566 -11.18 -10.35 -12.75
C PHE A 566 -12.31 -9.56 -12.09
N LYS A 567 -13.57 -9.85 -12.47
CA LYS A 567 -14.75 -9.22 -11.87
C LYS A 567 -14.78 -9.28 -10.33
N PRO A 568 -14.32 -10.35 -9.65
CA PRO A 568 -14.24 -10.36 -8.18
C PRO A 568 -13.26 -9.32 -7.63
N LEU A 569 -12.09 -9.15 -8.26
CA LEU A 569 -11.11 -8.12 -7.88
C LEU A 569 -11.63 -6.71 -8.16
N ILE A 570 -12.27 -6.50 -9.31
CA ILE A 570 -12.90 -5.22 -9.67
C ILE A 570 -13.99 -4.86 -8.66
N THR A 571 -14.80 -5.84 -8.26
CA THR A 571 -15.85 -5.65 -7.25
C THR A 571 -15.24 -5.28 -5.90
N HIS A 572 -14.17 -5.99 -5.48
CA HIS A 572 -13.42 -5.65 -4.28
C HIS A 572 -12.89 -4.21 -4.32
N ALA A 573 -12.35 -3.76 -5.45
CA ALA A 573 -11.88 -2.39 -5.61
C ALA A 573 -13.04 -1.39 -5.50
N ILE A 574 -14.19 -1.63 -6.15
CA ILE A 574 -15.37 -0.75 -6.05
C ILE A 574 -15.86 -0.63 -4.60
N GLU A 575 -16.00 -1.75 -3.91
CA GLU A 575 -16.42 -1.78 -2.50
C GLU A 575 -15.42 -1.07 -1.57
N ASN A 576 -14.14 -1.00 -1.98
CA ASN A 576 -13.07 -0.34 -1.27
C ASN A 576 -12.66 1.01 -1.86
N GLN A 577 -13.56 1.64 -2.64
CA GLN A 577 -13.35 2.99 -3.17
C GLN A 577 -12.07 3.12 -4.01
N GLY A 578 -11.76 2.08 -4.79
CA GLY A 578 -10.58 1.97 -5.61
C GLY A 578 -9.39 1.32 -4.91
N TYR A 579 -9.33 1.19 -3.59
CA TYR A 579 -8.20 0.51 -2.95
C TYR A 579 -8.23 -1.00 -3.16
N ILE A 580 -7.05 -1.59 -3.37
CA ILE A 580 -6.85 -3.02 -3.53
C ILE A 580 -5.90 -3.50 -2.44
N SER A 581 -6.29 -4.58 -1.76
CA SER A 581 -5.46 -5.21 -0.74
C SER A 581 -4.18 -5.82 -1.32
N GLU A 582 -3.17 -5.97 -0.48
CA GLU A 582 -1.86 -6.48 -0.86
C GLU A 582 -1.91 -7.90 -1.42
N ILE A 583 -2.59 -8.81 -0.71
CA ILE A 583 -2.69 -10.22 -1.07
C ILE A 583 -4.07 -10.78 -0.74
N PHE A 584 -4.40 -11.92 -1.34
CA PHE A 584 -5.62 -12.69 -1.06
C PHE A 584 -5.27 -14.15 -0.75
N ASP A 585 -6.03 -14.79 0.15
CA ASP A 585 -5.92 -16.24 0.35
C ASP A 585 -6.22 -16.97 -0.98
N ASP A 586 -5.50 -18.05 -1.32
CA ASP A 586 -5.65 -18.82 -2.58
C ASP A 586 -6.71 -19.95 -2.51
N ILE A 587 -7.68 -19.79 -1.60
CA ILE A 587 -8.85 -20.63 -1.48
C ILE A 587 -10.09 -19.78 -1.21
N PRO A 588 -11.28 -20.17 -1.74
CA PRO A 588 -12.54 -19.50 -1.41
C PRO A 588 -12.75 -19.36 0.11
N PRO A 589 -13.25 -18.21 0.60
CA PRO A 589 -13.80 -17.10 -0.17
C PRO A 589 -12.77 -16.06 -0.65
N TYR A 590 -11.48 -16.40 -0.75
CA TYR A 590 -10.38 -15.51 -1.17
C TYR A 590 -10.31 -14.25 -0.30
N LYS A 591 -10.16 -14.43 1.02
CA LYS A 591 -10.17 -13.30 1.96
C LYS A 591 -9.01 -12.34 1.64
N PRO A 592 -9.25 -11.02 1.65
CA PRO A 592 -8.17 -10.03 1.56
C PRO A 592 -7.28 -10.11 2.80
N ARG A 593 -5.98 -9.93 2.58
CA ARG A 593 -4.89 -10.07 3.56
C ARG A 593 -3.82 -9.03 3.30
N GLY A 594 -2.85 -8.96 4.21
CA GLY A 594 -1.80 -7.95 4.14
C GLY A 594 -2.38 -6.54 4.33
N CYS A 595 -1.72 -5.54 3.75
CA CYS A 595 -2.21 -4.18 3.87
C CYS A 595 -3.51 -3.99 3.06
N ILE A 596 -4.39 -3.11 3.53
CA ILE A 596 -5.74 -2.95 2.95
C ILE A 596 -5.74 -2.14 1.65
N ALA A 597 -4.73 -1.30 1.46
CA ALA A 597 -4.54 -0.44 0.29
C ALA A 597 -3.07 -0.47 -0.11
N GLN A 598 -2.77 -1.12 -1.24
CA GLN A 598 -1.39 -1.38 -1.67
C GLN A 598 -1.10 -0.75 -3.04
N ALA A 599 -0.04 0.06 -3.11
CA ALA A 599 0.30 0.91 -4.25
C ALA A 599 0.49 0.13 -5.55
N TRP A 600 1.38 -0.87 -5.58
CA TRP A 600 1.61 -1.68 -6.78
C TRP A 600 0.39 -2.49 -7.24
N SER A 601 -0.48 -2.92 -6.32
CA SER A 601 -1.72 -3.63 -6.65
C SER A 601 -2.70 -2.67 -7.30
N ASN A 602 -2.90 -1.49 -6.71
CA ASN A 602 -3.68 -0.40 -7.29
C ASN A 602 -3.16 0.01 -8.68
N ALA A 603 -1.85 0.23 -8.79
CA ALA A 603 -1.19 0.73 -9.99
C ALA A 603 -1.27 -0.28 -11.15
N GLU A 604 -0.90 -1.53 -10.91
CA GLU A 604 -0.84 -2.54 -11.96
C GLU A 604 -2.23 -3.00 -12.40
N VAL A 605 -3.22 -3.04 -11.49
CA VAL A 605 -4.61 -3.31 -11.87
C VAL A 605 -5.19 -2.14 -12.69
N TYR A 606 -4.92 -0.89 -12.29
CA TYR A 606 -5.32 0.27 -13.10
C TYR A 606 -4.71 0.21 -14.50
N ARG A 607 -3.39 -0.01 -14.58
CA ARG A 607 -2.66 -0.13 -15.84
C ARG A 607 -3.20 -1.26 -16.71
N ALA A 608 -3.46 -2.43 -16.12
CA ALA A 608 -4.04 -3.58 -16.81
C ALA A 608 -5.40 -3.27 -17.43
N LEU A 609 -6.32 -2.66 -16.66
CA LEU A 609 -7.66 -2.32 -17.16
C LEU A 609 -7.62 -1.24 -18.25
N VAL A 610 -6.73 -0.24 -18.12
CA VAL A 610 -6.50 0.76 -19.18
C VAL A 610 -5.92 0.13 -20.45
N ALA A 611 -5.04 -0.87 -20.33
CA ALA A 611 -4.51 -1.59 -21.48
C ALA A 611 -5.61 -2.38 -22.20
N ILE A 612 -6.45 -3.12 -21.45
CA ILE A 612 -7.57 -3.88 -22.01
C ILE A 612 -8.58 -2.94 -22.69
N SER A 613 -8.88 -1.77 -22.12
CA SER A 613 -9.87 -0.85 -22.69
C SER A 613 -9.44 -0.20 -24.01
N LYS A 614 -8.15 -0.29 -24.36
CA LYS A 614 -7.59 0.24 -25.63
C LYS A 614 -7.61 -0.77 -26.78
N ILE A 615 -7.88 -2.04 -26.48
CA ILE A 615 -8.12 -3.13 -27.44
C ILE A 615 -9.59 -3.11 -27.85
#